data_AF-A0A7L4GK72-F1
#
_entry.id   AF-A0A7L4GK72-F1
#
_cell.length_a   1.000
_cell.length_b   1.000
_cell.length_c   1.000
_cell.angle_alpha   90.00
_cell.angle_beta   90.00
_cell.angle_gamma   90.00
#
_symmetry.space_group_name_H-M   'P 1'
#
loop_
_entity.id
_entity.type
_entity.pdbx_description
1 polymer ?
#
loop_
_entity_poly.entity_id
_entity_poly.type
_entity_poly.pdbx_seq_one_letter_code
_entity_poly.pdbx_strand_id
1 'polypeptide(L)'
;PPRVVCSSTCYRTETDTGKEPWGLYRVHQFTKVEMFGVTAAEGGGESAALLAEFLGLQKEIFSELGLHYRVLDMPSQELGLPAYRKFDIEAWMPGRGKYGEVR
;
A
#
# COMPACT_ATOMS: atom_id res chain seq x y z
N PRO A 1 -13.25 -12.65 -11.57
CA PRO A 1 -11.88 -12.12 -11.80
C PRO A 1 -10.91 -12.87 -10.89
N PRO A 2 -9.78 -13.39 -11.41
CA PRO A 2 -8.76 -14.00 -10.55
C PRO A 2 -8.25 -12.97 -9.53
N ARG A 3 -8.29 -13.36 -8.26
CA ARG A 3 -7.71 -12.65 -7.12
C ARG A 3 -6.67 -13.58 -6.50
N VAL A 4 -5.45 -13.08 -6.35
CA VAL A 4 -4.31 -13.85 -5.87
C VAL A 4 -3.72 -13.13 -4.67
N VAL A 5 -3.34 -13.91 -3.66
CA VAL A 5 -2.56 -13.45 -2.52
C VAL A 5 -1.20 -14.14 -2.56
N CYS A 6 -0.12 -13.38 -2.32
CA CYS A 6 1.23 -13.93 -2.35
C CYS A 6 2.07 -13.35 -1.21
N SER A 7 2.72 -14.23 -0.44
CA SER A 7 3.72 -13.85 0.56
C SER A 7 5.11 -14.03 -0.04
N SER A 8 5.94 -12.99 0.02
CA SER A 8 7.32 -13.06 -0.47
C SER A 8 8.26 -12.09 0.25
N THR A 9 9.56 -12.38 0.17
CA THR A 9 10.61 -11.45 0.58
C THR A 9 10.83 -10.42 -0.53
N CYS A 10 10.71 -9.14 -0.17
CA CYS A 10 10.96 -8.01 -1.05
C CYS A 10 12.37 -7.45 -0.81
N TYR A 11 13.07 -7.11 -1.89
CA TYR A 11 14.40 -6.50 -1.87
C TYR A 11 14.36 -5.13 -2.54
N ARG A 12 14.84 -4.07 -1.86
CA ARG A 12 14.90 -2.70 -2.39
C ARG A 12 16.27 -2.07 -2.12
N THR A 13 16.84 -1.42 -3.14
CA THR A 13 18.18 -0.82 -3.04
C THR A 13 18.21 0.45 -2.19
N GLU A 14 17.11 1.21 -2.16
CA GLU A 14 16.95 2.45 -1.37
C GLU A 14 18.09 3.49 -1.55
N THR A 15 18.78 3.43 -2.70
CA THR A 15 20.08 4.07 -2.97
C THR A 15 20.07 5.61 -2.96
N ASP A 16 18.92 6.24 -3.17
CA ASP A 16 18.79 7.71 -3.30
C ASP A 16 17.87 8.33 -2.24
N THR A 17 17.66 7.62 -1.12
CA THR A 17 16.59 7.96 -0.17
C THR A 17 17.07 8.14 1.26
N GLY A 18 18.36 8.46 1.48
CA GLY A 18 19.14 8.52 2.75
C GLY A 18 18.55 9.27 3.96
N LYS A 19 17.27 9.07 4.23
CA LYS A 19 16.40 9.76 5.17
C LYS A 19 16.18 8.95 6.46
N GLU A 20 16.59 7.68 6.48
CA GLU A 20 16.19 6.71 7.51
C GLU A 20 17.33 5.68 7.77
N PRO A 21 18.46 6.07 8.40
CA PRO A 21 19.60 5.17 8.58
C PRO A 21 19.40 4.10 9.68
N TRP A 22 18.40 4.26 10.55
CA TRP A 22 18.16 3.38 11.69
C TRP A 22 16.69 3.00 11.83
N GLY A 23 16.44 1.83 12.41
CA GLY A 23 15.10 1.28 12.61
C GLY A 23 14.58 0.50 11.40
N LEU A 24 13.29 0.13 11.45
CA LEU A 24 12.68 -0.78 10.47
C LEU A 24 11.81 -0.08 9.43
N TYR A 25 11.67 1.25 9.52
CA TYR A 25 10.75 2.00 8.66
C TYR A 25 11.18 1.97 7.18
N ARG A 26 12.48 1.91 6.91
CA ARG A 26 13.04 1.74 5.56
C ARG A 26 14.24 0.80 5.63
N VAL A 27 14.09 -0.39 5.05
CA VAL A 27 15.10 -1.46 5.06
C VAL A 27 15.23 -2.06 3.67
N HIS A 28 16.38 -2.68 3.40
CA HIS A 28 16.64 -3.32 2.11
C HIS A 28 15.86 -4.62 1.90
N GLN A 29 15.43 -5.27 2.98
CA GLN A 29 14.75 -6.55 2.95
C GLN A 29 13.59 -6.56 3.93
N PHE A 30 12.41 -6.94 3.45
CA PHE A 30 11.21 -7.10 4.28
C PHE A 30 10.27 -8.15 3.69
N THR A 31 9.37 -8.71 4.51
CA THR A 31 8.33 -9.64 4.05
C THR A 31 7.06 -8.87 3.76
N LYS A 32 6.37 -9.20 2.66
CA LYS A 32 5.09 -8.57 2.30
C LYS A 32 4.11 -9.61 1.80
N VAL A 33 2.84 -9.43 2.18
CA VAL A 33 1.69 -10.14 1.59
C VAL A 33 1.03 -9.19 0.60
N GLU A 34 1.00 -9.57 -0.68
CA GLU A 34 0.44 -8.75 -1.75
C GLU A 34 -0.91 -9.27 -2.22
N MET A 35 -1.88 -8.36 -2.41
CA MET A 35 -3.11 -8.62 -3.15
C MET A 35 -2.92 -8.24 -4.62
N PHE A 36 -3.25 -9.16 -5.52
CA PHE A 36 -3.20 -8.93 -6.96
C PHE A 36 -4.50 -9.41 -7.61
N GLY A 37 -5.04 -8.63 -8.55
CA GLY A 37 -6.23 -9.04 -9.27
C GLY A 37 -6.21 -8.61 -10.72
N VAL A 38 -6.83 -9.43 -11.56
CA VAL A 38 -7.01 -9.16 -12.99
C VAL A 38 -8.50 -9.16 -13.28
N THR A 39 -9.00 -8.09 -13.89
CA THR A 39 -10.41 -7.95 -14.24
C THR A 39 -10.59 -7.92 -15.74
N ALA A 40 -11.81 -8.20 -16.19
CA ALA A 40 -12.24 -7.79 -17.52
C ALA A 40 -12.34 -6.25 -17.57
N ALA A 41 -12.51 -5.72 -18.78
CA ALA A 41 -12.69 -4.29 -19.03
C ALA A 41 -13.92 -4.07 -19.94
N GLU A 42 -14.98 -4.87 -19.74
CA GLU A 42 -16.17 -4.87 -20.60
C GLU A 42 -17.04 -3.63 -20.34
N GLY A 43 -17.21 -3.26 -19.07
CA GLY A 43 -17.98 -2.09 -18.64
C GLY A 43 -17.13 -0.87 -18.26
N GLY A 44 -15.81 -1.00 -18.19
CA GLY A 44 -14.86 0.05 -17.81
C GLY A 44 -14.83 0.42 -16.32
N GLY A 45 -15.66 -0.21 -15.48
CA GLY A 45 -15.78 0.06 -14.04
C GLY A 45 -15.21 -1.04 -13.14
N GLU A 46 -14.90 -2.20 -13.71
CA GLU A 46 -14.55 -3.41 -12.97
C GLU A 46 -13.24 -3.25 -12.19
N SER A 47 -12.25 -2.59 -12.78
CA SER A 47 -10.97 -2.32 -12.12
C SER A 47 -11.11 -1.31 -10.98
N ALA A 48 -12.00 -0.31 -11.12
CA ALA A 48 -12.29 0.66 -10.07
C ALA A 48 -13.04 0.01 -8.89
N ALA A 49 -13.97 -0.90 -9.18
CA ALA A 49 -14.65 -1.69 -8.14
C ALA A 49 -13.66 -2.60 -7.39
N LEU A 50 -12.74 -3.26 -8.10
CA LEU A 50 -11.70 -4.08 -7.49
C LEU A 50 -10.74 -3.25 -6.63
N LEU A 51 -10.36 -2.05 -7.07
CA LEU A 51 -9.54 -1.13 -6.29
C LEU A 51 -10.23 -0.72 -4.98
N ALA A 52 -11.53 -0.43 -5.04
CA ALA A 52 -12.32 -0.11 -3.84
C ALA A 52 -12.45 -1.31 -2.88
N GLU A 53 -12.60 -2.53 -3.43
CA GLU A 53 -12.60 -3.77 -2.66
C GLU A 53 -11.26 -3.98 -1.92
N PHE A 54 -10.13 -3.85 -2.62
CA PHE A 54 -8.79 -4.00 -2.02
C PHE A 54 -8.53 -2.93 -0.94
N LEU A 55 -8.93 -1.68 -1.18
CA LEU A 55 -8.84 -0.64 -0.16
C LEU A 55 -9.71 -0.96 1.07
N GLY A 56 -10.90 -1.54 0.85
CA GLY A 56 -11.77 -2.02 1.93
C GLY A 56 -11.09 -3.07 2.81
N LEU A 57 -10.48 -4.08 2.19
CA LEU A 57 -9.75 -5.15 2.89
C LEU A 57 -8.55 -4.60 3.68
N GLN A 58 -7.78 -3.67 3.11
CA GLN A 58 -6.66 -3.05 3.83
C GLN A 58 -7.14 -2.29 5.08
N LYS A 59 -8.24 -1.54 4.96
CA LYS A 59 -8.85 -0.83 6.09
C LYS A 59 -9.33 -1.79 7.17
N GLU A 60 -9.95 -2.91 6.78
CA GLU A 60 -10.41 -3.94 7.71
C GLU A 60 -9.23 -4.52 8.50
N ILE A 61 -8.16 -4.96 7.81
CA ILE A 61 -6.94 -5.49 8.42
C ILE A 61 -6.34 -4.50 9.44
N PHE A 62 -6.17 -3.23 9.07
CA PHE A 62 -5.58 -2.25 9.99
C PHE A 62 -6.51 -1.90 11.15
N SER A 63 -7.83 -1.96 10.95
CA SER A 63 -8.80 -1.73 12.02
C SER A 63 -8.83 -2.89 13.01
N GLU A 64 -8.75 -4.13 12.54
CA GLU A 64 -8.64 -5.34 13.37
C GLU A 64 -7.35 -5.37 14.19
N LEU A 65 -6.26 -4.86 13.63
CA LEU A 65 -5.00 -4.66 14.35
C LEU A 65 -5.04 -3.49 15.36
N GLY A 66 -6.15 -2.73 15.40
CA GLY A 66 -6.31 -1.59 16.32
C GLY A 66 -5.42 -0.39 15.99
N LEU A 67 -4.98 -0.24 14.73
CA LEU A 67 -4.13 0.87 14.32
C LEU A 67 -4.97 2.13 14.07
N HIS A 68 -4.46 3.28 14.53
CA HIS A 68 -4.98 4.57 14.09
C HIS A 68 -4.37 4.91 12.73
N TYR A 69 -5.19 5.08 11.69
CA TYR A 69 -4.70 5.35 10.34
C TYR A 69 -5.56 6.38 9.59
N ARG A 70 -5.01 6.91 8.51
CA ARG A 70 -5.71 7.76 7.54
C ARG A 70 -5.52 7.20 6.13
N VAL A 71 -6.52 7.43 5.28
CA VAL A 71 -6.48 7.05 3.86
C VAL A 71 -6.25 8.31 3.03
N LEU A 72 -5.32 8.25 2.08
CA LEU A 72 -4.97 9.34 1.18
C LEU A 72 -5.31 8.96 -0.26
N ASP A 73 -5.99 9.85 -0.98
CA ASP A 73 -6.10 9.79 -2.44
C ASP A 73 -4.91 10.54 -3.02
N MET A 74 -4.02 9.82 -3.70
CA MET A 74 -2.69 10.34 -4.01
C MET A 74 -2.74 11.36 -5.16
N PRO A 75 -1.98 12.47 -5.06
CA PRO A 75 -1.95 13.47 -6.13
C PRO A 75 -1.29 12.89 -7.39
N SER A 76 -1.58 13.50 -8.54
CA SER A 76 -1.08 13.05 -9.85
C SER A 76 0.44 12.84 -9.92
N GLN A 77 1.21 13.63 -9.15
CA GLN A 77 2.67 13.61 -9.08
C GLN A 77 3.21 12.34 -8.39
N GLU A 78 2.39 11.67 -7.58
CA GLU A 78 2.76 10.51 -6.76
C GLU A 78 2.17 9.19 -7.29
N LEU A 79 1.52 9.22 -8.46
CA LEU A 79 0.97 8.02 -9.11
C LEU A 79 2.06 7.10 -9.67
N GLY A 80 3.20 7.68 -10.07
CA GLY A 80 4.21 6.98 -10.85
C GLY A 80 3.73 6.69 -12.27
N LEU A 81 4.43 5.80 -12.98
CA LEU A 81 4.15 5.50 -14.39
C LEU A 81 2.89 4.64 -14.64
N PRO A 82 2.58 3.59 -13.86
CA PRO A 82 1.52 2.66 -14.24
C PRO A 82 0.15 2.95 -13.60
N ALA A 83 0.07 3.81 -12.57
CA ALA A 83 -1.15 3.95 -11.78
C ALA A 83 -2.11 4.97 -12.42
N TYR A 84 -3.34 4.53 -12.71
CA TYR A 84 -4.44 5.43 -13.06
C TYR A 84 -5.01 6.16 -11.82
N ARG A 85 -5.09 5.46 -10.69
CA ARG A 85 -5.48 6.00 -9.37
C ARG A 85 -4.76 5.20 -8.29
N LYS A 86 -4.40 5.86 -7.18
CA LYS A 86 -3.65 5.25 -6.09
C LYS A 86 -4.18 5.75 -4.74
N PHE A 87 -4.35 4.82 -3.82
CA PHE A 87 -4.66 5.12 -2.43
C PHE A 87 -3.54 4.60 -1.55
N ASP A 88 -3.05 5.43 -0.64
CA ASP A 88 -2.11 5.02 0.39
C ASP A 88 -2.81 5.08 1.75
N ILE A 89 -2.45 4.15 2.64
CA ILE A 89 -2.84 4.20 4.05
C ILE A 89 -1.62 4.56 4.87
N GLU A 90 -1.78 5.55 5.74
CA GLU A 90 -0.74 5.89 6.70
C GLU A 90 -1.22 5.59 8.12
N ALA A 91 -0.42 4.83 8.86
CA ALA A 91 -0.66 4.55 10.27
C ALA A 91 0.08 5.55 11.15
N TRP A 92 -0.56 5.99 12.23
CA TRP A 92 0.08 6.79 13.26
C TRP A 92 1.10 5.93 14.02
N MET A 93 2.33 6.41 14.13
CA MET A 93 3.40 5.72 14.84
C MET A 93 3.81 6.56 16.08
N PRO A 94 3.27 6.26 17.28
CA PRO A 94 3.45 7.11 18.46
C PRO A 94 4.92 7.38 18.81
N GLY A 95 5.76 6.34 18.79
CA GLY A 95 7.20 6.47 19.08
C GLY A 95 7.96 7.28 18.02
N ARG A 96 7.37 7.47 16.84
CA ARG A 96 7.92 8.23 15.71
C ARG A 96 7.36 9.65 15.63
N GLY A 97 6.23 9.92 16.32
CA GLY A 97 5.55 11.21 16.35
C GLY A 97 4.96 11.66 15.01
N LYS A 98 4.79 10.75 14.05
CA LYS A 98 4.27 11.06 12.70
C LYS A 98 3.49 9.88 12.12
N TYR A 99 2.66 10.19 11.13
CA TYR A 99 2.09 9.18 10.24
C TYR A 99 3.18 8.60 9.35
N GLY A 100 3.10 7.29 9.11
CA GLY A 100 3.96 6.57 8.20
C GLY A 100 3.16 5.66 7.28
N GLU A 101 3.55 5.61 6.02
CA GLU A 101 2.91 4.77 5.01
C GLU A 101 3.05 3.29 5.37
N VAL A 102 1.94 2.56 5.30
CA VAL A 102 1.85 1.11 5.53
C VAL A 102 1.20 0.45 4.32
N ARG A 103 1.80 -0.64 3.82
CA ARG A 103 1.35 -1.38 2.64
C ARG A 103 1.32 -2.87 2.92
#